data_AF-A0A2C6CMR2-F1
#
_entry.id   AF-A0A2C6CMR2-F1
#
_cell.length_a   1.000
_cell.length_b   1.000
_cell.length_c   1.000
_cell.angle_alpha   90.00
_cell.angle_beta   90.00
_cell.angle_gamma   90.00
#
_symmetry.space_group_name_H-M   'P 1'
#
loop_
_entity.id
_entity.type
_entity.pdbx_description
1 polymer ?
#
loop_
_entity_poly.entity_id
_entity_poly.type
_entity_poly.pdbx_seq_one_letter_code
_entity_poly.pdbx_strand_id
1 'polypeptide(L)'
;MIADAHKSSLHTEIPSRYYFYRNTQKQEVDLIYETALEANFWEIKAGERFRSNMTNTLEAVAFKWDRPVNRYLIYDGEEVLKGKTQLLNWRNISWTSK
;
A
#
# COMPACT_ATOMS: atom_id res chain seq x y z
N MET A 1 -27.07 0.16 -21.12
CA MET A 1 -27.60 0.12 -19.73
C MET A 1 -26.44 0.47 -18.79
N ILE A 2 -26.56 1.49 -17.93
CA ILE A 2 -25.52 1.77 -16.90
C ILE A 2 -25.33 0.55 -15.99
N ALA A 3 -26.38 -0.29 -15.86
CA ALA A 3 -26.33 -1.58 -15.17
C ALA A 3 -25.44 -2.65 -15.84
N ASP A 4 -25.17 -2.59 -17.15
CA ASP A 4 -24.29 -3.56 -17.82
C ASP A 4 -22.81 -3.15 -17.69
N ALA A 5 -22.51 -1.85 -17.67
CA ALA A 5 -21.17 -1.34 -17.32
C ALA A 5 -20.84 -1.60 -15.84
N HIS A 6 -21.85 -1.58 -14.96
CA HIS A 6 -21.71 -1.94 -13.55
C HIS A 6 -21.64 -3.46 -13.31
N LYS A 7 -22.22 -4.27 -14.21
CA LYS A 7 -22.13 -5.74 -14.15
C LYS A 7 -20.83 -6.26 -14.74
N SER A 8 -20.23 -5.59 -15.73
CA SER A 8 -18.92 -6.00 -16.25
C SER A 8 -17.77 -5.63 -15.29
N SER A 9 -17.90 -4.56 -14.49
CA SER A 9 -16.91 -4.23 -13.45
C SER A 9 -16.91 -5.21 -12.27
N LEU A 10 -18.00 -5.95 -12.06
CA LEU A 10 -18.12 -7.02 -11.07
C LEU A 10 -17.60 -8.38 -11.57
N HIS A 11 -17.35 -8.55 -12.88
CA HIS A 11 -16.92 -9.81 -13.50
C HIS A 11 -15.41 -9.89 -13.78
N THR A 12 -14.65 -8.83 -13.55
CA THR A 12 -13.17 -8.90 -13.50
C THR A 12 -12.73 -9.43 -12.14
N GLU A 13 -12.81 -10.74 -12.00
CA GLU A 13 -12.27 -11.54 -10.90
C GLU A 13 -10.74 -11.41 -10.78
N ILE A 14 -10.24 -10.25 -10.37
CA ILE A 14 -8.98 -10.19 -9.64
C ILE A 14 -9.40 -10.29 -8.17
N PRO A 15 -9.29 -11.47 -7.53
CA PRO A 15 -9.60 -11.58 -6.12
C PRO A 15 -8.75 -10.56 -5.38
N SER A 16 -9.35 -9.89 -4.41
CA SER A 16 -8.57 -9.06 -3.51
C SER A 16 -7.52 -9.94 -2.82
N ARG A 17 -6.24 -9.61 -3.02
CA ARG A 17 -5.13 -10.48 -2.60
C ARG A 17 -4.20 -9.71 -1.69
N TYR A 18 -3.94 -10.29 -0.53
CA TYR A 18 -2.84 -9.90 0.35
C TYR A 18 -1.62 -10.77 0.03
N TYR A 19 -0.47 -10.15 -0.20
CA TYR A 19 0.78 -10.89 -0.42
C TYR A 19 2.02 -10.04 -0.11
N PHE A 20 3.13 -10.74 0.15
CA PHE A 20 4.46 -10.16 0.27
C PHE A 20 5.07 -9.97 -1.12
N TYR A 21 5.76 -8.85 -1.37
CA TYR A 21 6.34 -8.57 -2.67
C TYR A 21 7.85 -8.38 -2.60
N ARG A 22 8.55 -9.04 -3.53
CA ARG A 22 9.97 -8.79 -3.78
C ARG A 22 10.28 -8.92 -5.26
N ASN A 23 11.01 -7.95 -5.80
CA ASN A 23 11.42 -7.98 -7.20
C ASN A 23 12.88 -8.41 -7.40
N THR A 24 13.28 -8.55 -8.67
CA THR A 24 14.64 -8.94 -9.08
C THR A 24 15.71 -7.93 -8.68
N GLN A 25 15.34 -6.66 -8.44
CA GLN A 25 16.21 -5.61 -7.92
C GLN A 25 16.34 -5.65 -6.38
N LYS A 26 15.82 -6.71 -5.73
CA LYS A 26 15.76 -6.90 -4.28
C LYS A 26 14.98 -5.80 -3.54
N GLN A 27 14.10 -5.10 -4.24
CA GLN A 27 13.16 -4.17 -3.62
C GLN A 27 12.02 -5.00 -3.02
N GLU A 28 11.71 -4.73 -1.76
CA GLU A 28 10.75 -5.48 -0.95
C GLU A 28 9.66 -4.53 -0.45
N VAL A 29 8.41 -4.97 -0.52
CA VAL A 29 7.27 -4.29 0.10
C VAL A 29 6.63 -5.30 1.04
N ASP A 30 6.56 -4.95 2.33
CA ASP A 30 6.15 -5.86 3.41
C ASP A 30 4.72 -6.38 3.22
N LEU A 31 3.81 -5.58 2.66
CA LEU A 31 2.47 -6.04 2.35
C LEU A 31 1.89 -5.29 1.16
N ILE A 32 1.28 -6.04 0.25
CA ILE A 32 0.47 -5.52 -0.84
C ILE A 32 -0.95 -6.06 -0.69
N TYR A 33 -1.92 -5.17 -0.85
CA TYR A 33 -3.32 -5.48 -1.07
C TYR A 33 -3.74 -4.93 -2.43
N GLU A 34 -4.14 -5.80 -3.33
CA GLU A 34 -4.58 -5.39 -4.65
C GLU A 34 -6.06 -5.63 -4.85
N THR A 35 -6.68 -4.69 -5.54
CA THR A 35 -7.98 -4.84 -6.19
C THR A 35 -7.80 -4.65 -7.70
N ALA A 36 -8.89 -4.77 -8.45
CA ALA A 36 -8.89 -4.44 -9.88
C ALA A 36 -8.68 -2.94 -10.16
N LEU A 37 -8.92 -2.06 -9.18
CA LEU A 37 -8.88 -0.60 -9.37
C LEU A 37 -7.63 0.06 -8.80
N GLU A 38 -7.10 -0.47 -7.72
CA GLU A 38 -5.98 0.13 -6.99
C GLU A 38 -5.16 -0.93 -6.25
N ALA A 39 -3.97 -0.52 -5.85
CA ALA A 39 -3.13 -1.25 -4.93
C ALA A 39 -2.83 -0.41 -3.69
N ASN A 40 -2.73 -1.09 -2.55
CA ASN A 40 -2.33 -0.50 -1.29
C ASN A 40 -1.04 -1.19 -0.84
N PHE A 41 0.01 -0.42 -0.60
CA PHE A 41 1.32 -0.92 -0.19
C PHE A 41 1.63 -0.46 1.23
N TRP A 42 2.04 -1.40 2.08
CA TRP A 42 2.51 -1.12 3.41
C TRP A 42 3.97 -1.52 3.58
N GLU A 43 4.72 -0.65 4.23
CA GLU A 43 6.04 -0.91 4.78
C GLU A 43 5.96 -0.76 6.31
N ILE A 44 6.63 -1.63 7.05
CA ILE A 44 6.67 -1.62 8.52
C ILE A 44 8.12 -1.39 8.97
N LYS A 45 8.34 -0.39 9.83
CA LYS A 45 9.66 -0.07 10.39
C LYS A 45 9.58 0.18 11.89
N ALA A 46 10.46 -0.46 12.66
CA ALA A 46 10.55 -0.26 14.11
C ALA A 46 11.23 1.06 14.53
N GLY A 47 11.41 2.02 13.62
CA GLY A 47 12.07 3.28 13.91
C GLY A 47 11.12 4.35 14.43
N GLU A 48 11.59 5.16 15.37
CA GLU A 48 10.83 6.29 15.95
C GLU A 48 11.00 7.60 15.17
N ARG A 49 12.09 7.74 14.40
CA ARG A 49 12.36 8.94 13.61
C ARG A 49 12.23 8.63 12.14
N PHE A 50 11.47 9.47 11.44
CA PHE A 50 11.37 9.37 10.00
C PHE A 50 12.75 9.56 9.34
N ARG A 51 13.07 8.68 8.39
CA ARG A 51 14.19 8.86 7.46
C ARG A 51 13.62 8.77 6.05
N SER A 52 14.05 9.67 5.16
CA SER A 52 13.56 9.71 3.76
C SER A 52 13.70 8.36 3.05
N ASN A 53 14.75 7.61 3.36
CA ASN A 53 14.98 6.30 2.76
C ASN A 53 13.95 5.23 3.15
N MET A 54 13.14 5.45 4.18
CA MET A 54 12.07 4.52 4.59
C MET A 54 10.93 4.44 3.56
N THR A 55 10.74 5.45 2.71
CA THR A 55 9.69 5.46 1.68
C THR A 55 10.22 5.18 0.28
N ASN A 56 11.55 5.14 0.09
CA ASN A 56 12.17 4.99 -1.23
C ASN A 56 11.69 3.73 -1.96
N THR A 57 11.57 2.61 -1.25
CA THR A 57 11.13 1.35 -1.87
C THR A 57 9.66 1.43 -2.31
N LEU A 58 8.78 1.93 -1.44
CA LEU A 58 7.37 2.16 -1.76
C LEU A 58 7.22 3.08 -2.98
N GLU A 59 8.00 4.16 -3.05
CA GLU A 59 7.98 5.09 -4.18
C GLU A 59 8.48 4.44 -5.48
N ALA A 60 9.59 3.71 -5.41
CA ALA A 60 10.19 3.08 -6.59
C ALA A 60 9.36 1.93 -7.16
N VAL A 61 8.71 1.13 -6.29
CA VAL A 61 7.81 0.05 -6.71
C VAL A 61 6.50 0.64 -7.22
N ALA A 62 5.91 1.61 -6.52
CA ALA A 62 4.66 2.26 -6.96
C ALA A 62 4.79 2.95 -8.33
N PHE A 63 5.95 3.54 -8.63
CA PHE A 63 6.20 4.18 -9.92
C PHE A 63 6.10 3.20 -11.11
N LYS A 64 6.39 1.92 -10.89
CA LYS A 64 6.38 0.87 -11.92
C LYS A 64 5.09 0.05 -11.91
N TRP A 65 4.14 0.38 -11.05
CA TRP A 65 2.92 -0.39 -10.88
C TRP A 65 1.88 -0.02 -11.94
N ASP A 66 1.06 -0.99 -12.33
CA ASP A 66 0.12 -0.89 -13.45
C ASP A 66 -1.20 -0.17 -13.10
N ARG A 67 -1.40 0.16 -11.83
CA ARG A 67 -2.62 0.81 -11.31
C ARG A 67 -2.27 1.83 -10.22
N PRO A 68 -3.21 2.74 -9.87
CA PRO A 68 -3.01 3.68 -8.77
C PRO A 68 -2.58 2.98 -7.47
N VAL A 69 -1.60 3.57 -6.78
CA VAL A 69 -1.02 3.00 -5.56
C VAL A 69 -1.13 3.97 -4.38
N ASN A 70 -1.82 3.53 -3.34
CA ASN A 70 -1.76 4.14 -2.01
C ASN A 70 -0.57 3.54 -1.25
N ARG A 71 0.20 4.38 -0.57
CA ARG A 71 1.43 3.99 0.13
C ARG A 71 1.33 4.36 1.59
N TYR A 72 1.68 3.41 2.44
CA TYR A 72 1.62 3.54 3.88
C TYR A 72 2.94 3.06 4.48
N LEU A 73 3.54 3.88 5.33
CA LEU A 73 4.65 3.46 6.18
C LEU A 73 4.13 3.42 7.62
N ILE A 74 4.11 2.23 8.20
CA ILE A 74 3.78 1.97 9.60
C ILE A 74 5.08 2.02 10.40
N TYR A 75 5.15 2.91 11.39
CA TYR A 75 6.36 3.13 12.20
C TYR A 75 6.01 3.78 13.55
N ASP A 76 7.01 4.01 14.41
CA ASP A 76 6.83 4.54 15.78
C ASP A 76 7.09 6.04 15.90
N GLY A 77 6.90 6.80 14.82
CA GLY A 77 7.12 8.25 14.82
C GLY A 77 5.85 9.09 14.85
N GLU A 78 6.03 10.39 14.93
CA GLU A 78 4.94 11.37 15.10
C GLU A 78 4.52 12.01 13.77
N GLU A 79 5.34 11.90 12.72
CA GLU A 79 5.01 12.44 11.40
C GLU A 79 3.88 11.62 10.74
N VAL A 80 2.96 12.31 10.06
CA VAL A 80 1.72 11.73 9.51
C VAL A 80 1.67 11.66 7.97
N LEU A 81 2.56 12.41 7.28
CA LEU A 81 2.64 12.41 5.83
C LEU A 81 4.05 12.76 5.34
N LYS A 82 4.53 12.05 4.31
CA LYS A 82 5.70 12.46 3.52
C LYS A 82 5.45 12.28 2.03
N GLY A 83 5.38 13.39 1.29
CA GLY A 83 5.11 13.36 -0.14
C GLY A 83 3.76 12.72 -0.43
N LYS A 84 3.76 11.61 -1.17
CA LYS A 84 2.55 10.82 -1.47
C LYS A 84 2.39 9.57 -0.57
N THR A 85 3.24 9.41 0.44
CA THR A 85 3.23 8.28 1.36
C THR A 85 2.64 8.72 2.69
N GLN A 86 1.58 8.04 3.13
CA GLN A 86 0.97 8.25 4.43
C GLN A 86 1.83 7.57 5.51
N LEU A 87 2.06 8.28 6.61
CA LEU A 87 2.83 7.77 7.74
C LEU A 87 1.84 7.42 8.86
N LEU A 88 1.81 6.15 9.24
CA LEU A 88 0.90 5.62 10.24
C LEU A 88 1.68 5.26 11.50
N ASN A 89 1.35 5.92 12.61
CA ASN A 89 1.89 5.51 13.90
C ASN A 89 1.21 4.22 14.35
N TRP A 90 1.97 3.14 14.52
CA TRP A 90 1.45 1.84 14.96
C TRP A 90 0.73 1.88 16.31
N ARG A 91 1.09 2.79 17.22
CA ARG A 91 0.39 3.02 18.50
C ARG A 91 -1.04 3.52 18.32
N ASN A 92 -1.34 4.12 17.17
CA ASN A 92 -2.65 4.69 16.84
C ASN A 92 -3.49 3.77 15.94
N ILE A 93 -2.98 2.58 15.57
CA ILE A 93 -3.73 1.62 14.77
C ILE A 93 -4.66 0.84 15.70
N SER A 94 -5.96 1.05 15.56
CA SER A 94 -6.99 0.27 16.25
C SER A 94 -7.50 -0.85 15.34
N TRP A 95 -7.36 -2.09 15.81
CA TRP A 95 -7.95 -3.25 15.14
C TRP A 95 -9.41 -3.36 15.58
N THR A 96 -10.33 -2.95 14.73
CA THR A 96 -11.75 -3.30 14.91
C THR A 96 -12.03 -4.58 14.15
N SER A 97 -12.20 -5.69 14.88
CA SER A 97 -12.85 -6.87 14.33
C SER A 97 -14.32 -6.51 14.10
N LYS A 98 -14.77 -6.52 12.85
CA LYS A 98 -16.20 -6.56 12.53
C LYS A 98 -16.69 -8.00 12.51
#